data_AF-A0A392LYF1-F1
#
_entry.id   AF-A0A392LYF1-F1
#
_cell.length_a   1.000
_cell.length_b   1.000
_cell.length_c   1.000
_cell.angle_alpha   90.00
_cell.angle_beta   90.00
_cell.angle_gamma   90.00
#
_symmetry.space_group_name_H-M   'P 1'
#
loop_
_entity.id
_entity.type
_entity.pdbx_description
1 polymer ?
#
loop_
_entity_poly.entity_id
_entity_poly.type
_entity_poly.pdbx_seq_one_letter_code
_entity_poly.pdbx_strand_id
1 'polypeptide(L)'
;MDSPTSVLDSPVVKTIKALKHLLRHDIDGLIEQVDEFSDLAEDLRLASWRLTNEELRFLERIMRLKSELASEAVYIQSVEGVHQLQHEMFSNLSDQTWHLKESMRIHEELLNLAFTEEEAVTKRMKALEDELNALVQKKEEFRVSNKDEIVILLAKRHDFARLQVKTKHLELELKTTEEDLVKTNKCKCALEDMQSMTLDAIPDV
;
A
#
# COMPACT_ATOMS: atom_id res chain seq x y z
N MET A 1 26.93 -43.94 -87.04
CA MET A 1 26.04 -44.55 -86.03
C MET A 1 26.83 -44.57 -84.74
N ASP A 2 26.76 -43.47 -84.00
CA ASP A 2 27.48 -43.31 -82.74
C ASP A 2 26.68 -43.99 -81.63
N SER A 3 27.24 -45.05 -81.06
CA SER A 3 26.69 -45.70 -79.87
C SER A 3 26.96 -44.81 -78.66
N PRO A 4 25.94 -44.40 -77.88
CA PRO A 4 26.18 -43.68 -76.63
C PRO A 4 26.65 -44.66 -75.56
N THR A 5 27.91 -44.53 -75.16
CA THR A 5 28.49 -45.17 -73.98
C THR A 5 27.91 -44.51 -72.72
N SER A 6 26.70 -44.88 -72.31
CA SER A 6 26.31 -44.69 -70.91
C SER A 6 27.04 -45.75 -70.08
N VAL A 7 28.29 -45.45 -69.71
CA VAL A 7 29.00 -46.22 -68.69
C VAL A 7 28.20 -46.04 -67.40
N LEU A 8 27.33 -47.00 -67.12
CA LEU A 8 26.64 -47.09 -65.83
C LEU A 8 27.73 -47.19 -64.76
N ASP A 9 27.92 -46.11 -64.00
CA ASP A 9 28.84 -46.08 -62.86
C ASP A 9 28.62 -47.35 -62.03
N SER A 10 29.70 -48.10 -61.80
CA SER A 10 29.68 -49.33 -61.00
C SER A 10 28.95 -49.06 -59.67
N PRO A 11 28.08 -49.95 -59.18
CA PRO A 11 27.36 -49.77 -57.93
C PRO A 11 28.29 -49.36 -56.77
N VAL A 12 29.49 -49.95 -56.72
CA VAL A 12 30.57 -49.61 -55.78
C VAL A 12 30.98 -48.14 -55.85
N VAL A 13 31.14 -47.59 -57.05
CA VAL A 13 31.56 -46.19 -57.25
C VAL A 13 30.47 -45.24 -56.77
N LYS A 14 29.19 -45.61 -56.94
CA LYS A 14 28.06 -44.83 -56.42
C LYS A 14 28.04 -44.84 -54.89
N THR A 15 28.21 -46.00 -54.25
CA THR A 15 28.27 -46.12 -52.79
C THR A 15 29.46 -45.34 -52.21
N ILE A 16 30.64 -45.40 -52.83
CA ILE A 16 31.82 -44.62 -52.41
C ILE A 16 31.57 -43.11 -52.58
N LYS A 17 30.92 -42.67 -53.67
CA LYS A 17 30.56 -41.26 -53.86
C LYS A 17 29.57 -40.79 -52.79
N ALA A 18 28.57 -41.61 -52.44
CA ALA A 18 27.60 -41.33 -51.40
C ALA A 18 28.25 -41.23 -50.01
N LEU A 19 29.09 -42.20 -49.63
CA LEU A 19 29.87 -42.14 -48.37
C LEU A 19 30.77 -40.90 -48.32
N LYS A 20 31.47 -40.58 -49.41
CA LYS A 20 32.28 -39.35 -49.50
C LYS A 20 31.45 -38.07 -49.42
N HIS A 21 30.18 -38.11 -49.80
CA HIS A 21 29.27 -36.97 -49.66
C HIS A 21 28.88 -36.80 -48.19
N LEU A 22 28.47 -37.88 -47.52
CA LEU A 22 28.13 -37.84 -46.10
C LEU A 22 29.30 -37.38 -45.23
N LEU A 23 30.52 -37.83 -45.53
CA LEU A 23 31.74 -37.40 -44.83
C LEU A 23 32.13 -35.93 -45.04
N ARG A 24 31.43 -35.19 -45.92
CA ARG A 24 31.63 -33.73 -46.06
C ARG A 24 30.77 -32.94 -45.08
N HIS A 25 29.78 -33.56 -44.45
CA HIS A 25 29.05 -32.94 -43.35
C HIS A 25 29.96 -32.80 -42.13
N ASP A 26 29.58 -31.90 -41.23
CA ASP A 26 30.15 -31.86 -39.88
C ASP A 26 29.74 -33.11 -39.09
N ILE A 27 30.33 -33.28 -37.91
CA ILE A 27 30.10 -34.46 -37.08
C ILE A 27 28.64 -34.55 -36.64
N ASP A 28 27.98 -33.42 -36.38
CA ASP A 28 26.57 -33.38 -35.98
C ASP A 28 25.67 -33.84 -37.14
N GLY A 29 25.88 -33.31 -38.34
CA GLY A 29 25.16 -33.76 -39.54
C GLY A 29 25.44 -35.22 -39.91
N LEU A 30 26.62 -35.76 -39.57
CA LEU A 30 26.95 -37.17 -39.73
C LEU A 30 26.31 -38.07 -38.66
N ILE A 31 26.17 -37.58 -37.42
CA ILE A 31 25.46 -38.24 -36.31
C ILE A 31 23.96 -38.33 -36.61
N GLU A 32 23.36 -37.27 -37.16
CA GLU A 32 21.95 -37.27 -37.59
C GLU A 32 21.67 -38.31 -38.70
N GLN A 33 22.67 -38.60 -39.54
CA GLN A 33 22.60 -39.53 -40.66
C GLN A 33 23.33 -40.85 -40.40
N VAL A 34 23.52 -41.23 -39.13
CA VAL A 34 24.32 -42.41 -38.75
C VAL A 34 23.76 -43.72 -39.31
N ASP A 35 22.44 -43.82 -39.48
CA ASP A 35 21.77 -44.98 -40.08
C ASP A 35 22.08 -45.09 -41.58
N GLU A 36 21.92 -44.00 -42.34
CA GLU A 36 22.23 -43.95 -43.78
C GLU A 36 23.73 -44.20 -44.04
N PHE A 37 24.60 -43.60 -43.21
CA PHE A 37 26.03 -43.85 -43.25
C PHE A 37 26.36 -45.33 -42.97
N SER A 38 25.69 -45.94 -42.00
CA SER A 38 25.88 -47.34 -41.62
C SER A 38 25.44 -48.31 -42.71
N ASP A 39 24.31 -48.05 -43.36
CA ASP A 39 23.78 -48.87 -44.45
C ASP A 39 24.73 -48.84 -45.66
N LEU A 40 25.19 -47.65 -46.07
CA LEU A 40 26.14 -47.50 -47.17
C LEU A 40 27.51 -48.15 -46.88
N ALA A 41 27.96 -48.10 -45.62
CA ALA A 41 29.18 -48.78 -45.19
C ALA A 41 29.06 -50.31 -45.29
N GLU A 42 27.90 -50.86 -44.92
CA GLU A 42 27.61 -52.29 -45.03
C GLU A 42 27.47 -52.74 -46.49
N ASP A 43 26.79 -51.97 -47.33
CA ASP A 43 26.70 -52.22 -48.77
C ASP A 43 28.09 -52.28 -49.42
N LEU A 44 28.98 -51.37 -49.05
CA LEU A 44 30.36 -51.36 -49.54
C LEU A 44 31.15 -52.59 -49.03
N ARG A 45 30.92 -53.01 -47.78
CA ARG A 45 31.55 -54.21 -47.19
C ARG A 45 31.13 -55.49 -47.92
N LEU A 46 29.85 -55.63 -48.26
CA LEU A 46 29.32 -56.76 -49.02
C LEU A 46 29.93 -56.84 -50.44
N ALA A 47 30.33 -55.70 -51.00
CA ALA A 47 31.02 -55.61 -52.29
C ALA A 47 32.56 -55.66 -52.20
N SER A 48 33.14 -55.98 -51.03
CA SER A 48 34.60 -55.94 -50.76
C SER A 48 35.47 -56.70 -51.77
N TRP A 49 34.99 -57.81 -52.31
CA TRP A 49 35.71 -58.61 -53.32
C TRP A 49 35.92 -57.90 -54.66
N ARG A 50 35.21 -56.79 -54.92
CA ARG A 50 35.32 -55.96 -56.13
C ARG A 50 36.20 -54.73 -55.94
N LEU A 51 36.68 -54.49 -54.72
CA LEU A 51 37.41 -53.29 -54.36
C LEU A 51 38.89 -53.42 -54.71
N THR A 52 39.48 -52.31 -55.13
CA THR A 52 40.94 -52.16 -55.23
C THR A 52 41.57 -52.05 -53.84
N ASN A 53 42.91 -52.19 -53.75
CA ASN A 53 43.64 -52.02 -52.48
C ASN A 53 43.48 -50.62 -51.84
N GLU A 54 43.20 -49.59 -52.64
CA GLU A 54 42.91 -48.24 -52.12
C GLU A 54 41.50 -48.15 -51.54
N GLU A 55 40.52 -48.74 -52.24
CA GLU A 55 39.13 -48.79 -51.79
C GLU A 55 38.95 -49.71 -50.57
N LEU A 56 39.73 -50.78 -50.45
CA LEU A 56 39.78 -51.62 -49.24
C LEU A 56 40.30 -50.84 -48.03
N ARG A 57 41.37 -50.06 -48.18
CA ARG A 57 41.87 -49.17 -47.11
C ARG A 57 40.88 -48.07 -46.74
N PHE A 58 40.11 -47.58 -47.72
CA PHE A 58 39.00 -46.67 -47.47
C PHE A 58 37.88 -47.36 -46.67
N LEU A 59 37.47 -48.57 -47.07
CA LEU A 59 36.48 -49.37 -46.36
C LEU A 59 36.90 -49.66 -44.92
N GLU A 60 38.16 -50.02 -44.65
CA GLU A 60 38.66 -50.23 -43.29
C GLU A 60 38.45 -48.98 -42.40
N ARG A 61 38.73 -47.80 -42.94
CA ARG A 61 38.52 -46.52 -42.22
C ARG A 61 37.04 -46.23 -42.01
N ILE A 62 36.19 -46.48 -43.02
CA ILE A 62 34.74 -46.32 -42.92
C ILE A 62 34.17 -47.25 -41.85
N MET A 63 34.58 -48.52 -41.83
CA MET A 63 34.09 -49.50 -40.86
C MET A 63 34.49 -49.13 -39.43
N ARG A 64 35.72 -48.62 -39.24
CA ARG A 64 36.15 -48.11 -37.95
C ARG A 64 35.32 -46.91 -37.52
N LEU A 65 35.15 -45.93 -38.40
CA LEU A 65 34.35 -44.73 -38.12
C LEU A 65 32.88 -45.08 -37.83
N LYS A 66 32.30 -46.03 -38.56
CA LYS A 66 30.94 -46.55 -38.31
C LYS A 66 30.82 -47.12 -36.89
N SER A 67 31.78 -47.96 -36.48
CA SER A 67 31.78 -48.54 -35.14
C SER A 67 31.89 -47.48 -34.04
N GLU A 68 32.72 -46.45 -34.25
CA GLU A 68 32.87 -45.34 -33.30
C GLU A 68 31.59 -44.49 -33.28
N LEU A 69 31.06 -44.08 -34.43
CA LEU A 69 29.83 -43.31 -34.55
C LEU A 69 28.62 -44.01 -33.93
N ALA A 70 28.44 -45.32 -34.14
CA ALA A 70 27.31 -46.06 -33.58
C ALA A 70 27.31 -46.06 -32.03
N SER A 71 28.50 -46.03 -31.41
CA SER A 71 28.63 -45.96 -29.95
C SER A 71 28.47 -44.52 -29.45
N GLU A 72 29.17 -43.57 -30.09
CA GLU A 72 29.27 -42.19 -29.61
C GLU A 72 28.01 -41.37 -29.92
N ALA A 73 27.33 -41.61 -31.06
CA ALA A 73 26.13 -40.86 -31.44
C ALA A 73 25.02 -40.96 -30.39
N VAL A 74 24.75 -42.17 -29.87
CA VAL A 74 23.72 -42.40 -28.84
C VAL A 74 24.10 -41.71 -27.54
N TYR A 75 25.38 -41.77 -27.17
CA TYR A 75 25.87 -41.10 -25.96
C TYR A 75 25.78 -39.57 -26.08
N ILE A 76 26.25 -38.99 -27.19
CA ILE A 76 26.23 -37.55 -27.46
C ILE A 76 24.78 -37.03 -27.41
N GLN A 77 23.87 -37.64 -28.17
CA GLN A 77 22.45 -37.24 -28.18
C GLN A 77 21.81 -37.35 -26.79
N SER A 78 22.14 -38.41 -26.03
CA SER A 78 21.64 -38.56 -24.66
C SER A 78 22.14 -37.46 -23.73
N VAL A 79 23.43 -37.11 -23.81
CA VAL A 79 24.02 -36.07 -22.96
C VAL A 79 23.49 -34.69 -23.32
N GLU A 80 23.40 -34.37 -24.61
CA GLU A 80 22.89 -33.09 -25.09
C GLU A 80 21.41 -32.89 -24.72
N GLY A 81 20.59 -33.93 -24.87
CA GLY A 81 19.19 -33.88 -24.46
C GLY A 81 19.03 -33.61 -22.96
N VAL A 82 19.83 -34.28 -22.11
CA VAL A 82 19.83 -34.03 -20.66
C VAL A 82 20.33 -32.62 -20.34
N HIS A 83 21.40 -32.16 -21.00
CA HIS A 83 21.93 -30.83 -20.81
C HIS A 83 20.92 -29.75 -21.18
N GLN A 84 20.23 -29.90 -22.32
CA GLN A 84 19.18 -28.96 -22.75
C GLN A 84 18.03 -28.91 -21.74
N LEU A 85 17.54 -30.08 -21.30
CA LEU A 85 16.49 -30.15 -20.28
C LEU A 85 16.93 -29.50 -18.96
N GLN A 86 18.14 -29.80 -18.49
CA GLN A 86 18.69 -29.20 -17.27
C GLN A 86 18.84 -27.69 -17.40
N HIS A 87 19.28 -27.19 -18.54
CA HIS A 87 19.42 -25.76 -18.81
C HIS A 87 18.06 -25.06 -18.76
N GLU A 88 17.04 -25.63 -19.39
CA GLU A 88 15.67 -25.10 -19.35
C GLU A 88 15.12 -25.08 -17.92
N MET A 89 15.24 -26.20 -17.19
CA MET A 89 14.82 -26.28 -15.79
C MET A 89 15.54 -25.26 -14.91
N PHE A 90 16.85 -25.10 -15.09
CA PHE A 90 17.65 -24.15 -14.34
C PHE A 90 17.24 -22.70 -14.62
N SER A 91 17.04 -22.33 -15.89
CA SER A 91 16.58 -21.00 -16.27
C SER A 91 15.22 -20.67 -15.64
N ASN A 92 14.26 -21.59 -15.72
CA ASN A 92 12.94 -21.41 -15.09
C ASN A 92 13.05 -21.26 -13.56
N LEU A 93 13.83 -22.12 -12.89
CA LEU A 93 14.07 -21.99 -11.44
C LEU A 93 14.76 -20.68 -11.08
N SER A 94 15.67 -20.19 -11.93
CA SER A 94 16.37 -18.92 -11.74
C SER A 94 15.38 -17.75 -11.81
N ASP A 95 14.52 -17.73 -12.83
CA ASP A 95 13.48 -16.70 -12.99
C ASP A 95 12.50 -16.72 -11.82
N GLN A 96 12.02 -17.89 -11.40
CA GLN A 96 11.14 -18.04 -10.25
C GLN A 96 11.80 -17.53 -8.95
N THR A 97 13.07 -17.89 -8.74
CA THR A 97 13.84 -17.45 -7.57
C THR A 97 13.98 -15.92 -7.57
N TRP A 98 14.26 -15.34 -8.73
CA TRP A 98 14.37 -13.89 -8.89
C TRP A 98 13.04 -13.19 -8.58
N HIS A 99 11.93 -13.67 -9.15
CA HIS A 99 10.60 -13.12 -8.90
C HIS A 99 10.20 -13.21 -7.43
N LEU A 100 10.50 -14.34 -6.76
CA LEU A 100 10.21 -14.51 -5.35
C LEU A 100 11.02 -13.53 -4.50
N LYS A 101 12.32 -13.38 -4.79
CA LYS A 101 13.19 -12.43 -4.08
C LYS A 101 12.71 -10.99 -4.21
N GLU A 102 12.30 -10.58 -5.41
CA GLU A 102 11.78 -9.24 -5.64
C GLU A 102 10.42 -9.03 -4.95
N SER A 103 9.54 -10.03 -4.98
CA SER A 103 8.29 -10.02 -4.23
C SER A 103 8.54 -9.84 -2.73
N MET A 104 9.48 -10.59 -2.16
CA MET A 104 9.86 -10.46 -0.75
C MET A 104 10.35 -9.05 -0.41
N ARG A 105 11.24 -8.48 -1.24
CA ARG A 105 11.72 -7.09 -1.07
C ARG A 105 10.57 -6.09 -1.01
N ILE A 106 9.62 -6.20 -1.93
CA ILE A 106 8.44 -5.32 -1.98
C ILE A 106 7.59 -5.49 -0.71
N HIS A 107 7.38 -6.72 -0.24
CA HIS A 107 6.61 -6.97 1.00
C HIS A 107 7.31 -6.39 2.24
N GLU A 108 8.65 -6.49 2.32
CA GLU A 108 9.43 -5.87 3.39
C GLU A 108 9.30 -4.34 3.38
N GLU A 109 9.37 -3.71 2.20
CA GLU A 109 9.18 -2.27 2.04
C GLU A 109 7.76 -1.82 2.45
N LEU A 110 6.73 -2.58 2.06
CA LEU A 110 5.34 -2.30 2.46
C LEU A 110 5.13 -2.45 3.97
N LEU A 111 5.72 -3.47 4.59
CA LEU A 111 5.65 -3.65 6.04
C LEU A 111 6.31 -2.49 6.77
N ASN A 112 7.49 -2.05 6.31
CA ASN A 112 8.17 -0.89 6.89
C ASN A 112 7.28 0.37 6.81
N LEU A 113 6.63 0.61 5.67
CA LEU A 113 5.70 1.74 5.53
C LEU A 113 4.52 1.60 6.51
N ALA A 114 3.91 0.43 6.61
CA ALA A 114 2.80 0.17 7.51
C ALA A 114 3.18 0.42 8.99
N PHE A 115 4.37 -0.01 9.42
CA PHE A 115 4.86 0.27 10.77
C PHE A 115 5.06 1.76 11.03
N THR A 116 5.59 2.52 10.06
CA THR A 116 5.75 3.97 10.22
C THR A 116 4.40 4.69 10.31
N GLU A 117 3.39 4.21 9.57
CA GLU A 117 2.03 4.74 9.63
C GLU A 117 1.36 4.39 10.96
N GLU A 118 1.50 3.15 11.44
CA GLU A 118 1.00 2.72 12.76
C GLU A 118 1.59 3.58 13.88
N GLU A 119 2.89 3.86 13.86
CA GLU A 119 3.54 4.73 14.85
C GLU A 119 3.00 6.17 14.77
N ALA A 120 2.80 6.71 13.56
CA ALA A 120 2.22 8.03 13.36
C ALA A 120 0.77 8.13 13.88
N VAL A 121 -0.05 7.09 13.62
CA VAL A 121 -1.41 6.98 14.15
C VAL A 121 -1.38 6.92 15.67
N THR A 122 -0.49 6.10 16.25
CA THR A 122 -0.32 5.97 17.71
C THR A 122 0.02 7.31 18.36
N LYS A 123 0.97 8.07 17.76
CA LYS A 123 1.32 9.41 18.23
C LYS A 123 0.13 10.37 18.17
N ARG A 124 -0.66 10.32 17.09
CA ARG A 124 -1.83 11.18 16.92
C ARG A 124 -2.96 10.82 17.91
N MET A 125 -3.18 9.54 18.16
CA MET A 125 -4.14 9.08 19.16
C MET A 125 -3.81 9.64 20.54
N LYS A 126 -2.53 9.53 20.95
CA LYS A 126 -2.07 10.08 22.23
C LYS A 126 -2.28 11.59 22.34
N ALA A 127 -1.95 12.35 21.28
CA ALA A 127 -2.15 13.80 21.28
C ALA A 127 -3.63 14.19 21.44
N LEU A 128 -4.53 13.46 20.79
CA LEU A 128 -5.98 13.69 20.92
C LEU A 128 -6.50 13.31 22.31
N GLU A 129 -5.96 12.26 22.93
CA GLU A 129 -6.29 11.89 24.30
C GLU A 129 -5.86 12.97 25.30
N ASP A 130 -4.66 13.53 25.14
CA ASP A 130 -4.15 14.64 25.94
C ASP A 130 -5.03 15.91 25.79
N GLU A 131 -5.42 16.26 24.55
CA GLU A 131 -6.36 17.37 24.29
C GLU A 131 -7.72 17.14 24.94
N LEU A 132 -8.26 15.93 24.85
CA LEU A 132 -9.54 15.58 25.47
C LEU A 132 -9.48 15.75 27.00
N ASN A 133 -8.40 15.29 27.63
CA ASN A 133 -8.18 15.43 29.06
C ASN A 133 -8.13 16.91 29.49
N ALA A 134 -7.45 17.76 28.72
CA ALA A 134 -7.40 19.19 28.97
C ALA A 134 -8.79 19.86 28.84
N LEU A 135 -9.59 19.47 27.84
CA LEU A 135 -10.96 19.96 27.67
C LEU A 135 -11.88 19.52 28.82
N VAL A 136 -11.73 18.29 29.30
CA VAL A 136 -12.49 17.78 30.46
C VAL A 136 -12.16 18.59 31.72
N GLN A 137 -10.88 18.87 31.97
CA GLN A 137 -10.47 19.70 33.09
C GLN A 137 -11.09 21.11 32.99
N LYS A 138 -10.99 21.75 31.83
CA LYS A 138 -11.55 23.09 31.61
C LYS A 138 -13.06 23.14 31.80
N LYS A 139 -13.78 22.09 31.37
CA LYS A 139 -15.23 21.96 31.62
C LYS A 139 -15.54 21.93 33.12
N GLU A 140 -14.73 21.22 33.90
CA GLU A 140 -14.91 21.15 35.35
C GLU A 140 -14.64 22.49 36.02
N GLU A 141 -13.58 23.19 35.62
CA GLU A 141 -13.28 24.55 36.11
C GLU A 141 -14.45 25.52 35.86
N PHE A 142 -15.02 25.51 34.65
CA PHE A 142 -16.21 26.30 34.35
C PHE A 142 -17.42 25.88 35.17
N ARG A 143 -17.62 24.58 35.41
CA ARG A 143 -18.74 24.09 36.24
C ARG A 143 -18.66 24.66 37.65
N VAL A 144 -17.47 24.63 38.27
CA VAL A 144 -17.24 25.18 39.62
C VAL A 144 -17.44 26.69 39.62
N SER A 145 -16.79 27.42 38.72
CA SER A 145 -16.91 28.88 38.61
C SER A 145 -18.37 29.34 38.42
N ASN A 146 -19.12 28.69 37.52
CA ASN A 146 -20.53 29.01 37.30
C ASN A 146 -21.38 28.75 38.54
N LYS A 147 -21.09 27.68 39.29
CA LYS A 147 -21.80 27.40 40.54
C LYS A 147 -21.59 28.50 41.57
N ASP A 148 -20.36 29.01 41.70
CA ASP A 148 -20.03 30.09 42.63
C ASP A 148 -20.71 31.41 42.22
N GLU A 149 -20.68 31.76 40.94
CA GLU A 149 -21.38 32.94 40.42
C GLU A 149 -22.91 32.87 40.62
N ILE A 150 -23.50 31.68 40.43
CA ILE A 150 -24.93 31.46 40.72
C ILE A 150 -25.22 31.69 42.20
N VAL A 151 -24.37 31.21 43.11
CA VAL A 151 -24.55 31.43 44.56
C VAL A 151 -24.50 32.93 44.89
N ILE A 152 -23.53 33.66 44.34
CA ILE A 152 -23.42 35.12 44.52
C ILE A 152 -24.66 35.84 43.98
N LEU A 153 -25.13 35.46 42.79
CA LEU A 153 -26.32 36.06 42.18
C LEU A 153 -27.58 35.80 43.03
N LEU A 154 -27.74 34.60 43.58
CA LEU A 154 -28.87 34.26 44.45
C LEU A 154 -28.86 35.08 45.74
N ALA A 155 -27.68 35.29 46.35
CA ALA A 155 -27.55 36.15 47.53
C ALA A 155 -27.96 37.60 47.22
N LYS A 156 -27.47 38.16 46.11
CA LYS A 156 -27.86 39.51 45.66
C LYS A 156 -29.36 39.63 45.40
N ARG A 157 -29.98 38.62 44.75
CA ARG A 157 -31.44 38.59 44.51
C ARG A 157 -32.23 38.55 45.82
N HIS A 158 -31.78 37.78 46.80
CA HIS A 158 -32.39 37.73 48.12
C HIS A 158 -32.32 39.08 48.84
N ASP A 159 -31.16 39.74 48.82
CA ASP A 159 -31.00 41.07 49.43
C ASP A 159 -31.85 42.13 48.73
N PHE A 160 -31.92 42.10 47.40
CA PHE A 160 -32.77 42.99 46.62
C PHE A 160 -34.25 42.82 46.98
N ALA A 161 -34.74 41.58 47.09
CA ALA A 161 -36.13 41.32 47.48
C ALA A 161 -36.45 41.90 48.88
N ARG A 162 -35.53 41.75 49.84
CA ARG A 162 -35.68 42.32 51.18
C ARG A 162 -35.73 43.85 51.15
N LEU A 163 -34.86 44.49 50.37
CA LEU A 163 -34.85 45.95 50.21
C LEU A 163 -36.14 46.44 49.55
N GLN A 164 -36.63 45.75 48.51
CA GLN A 164 -37.87 46.12 47.83
C GLN A 164 -39.07 46.13 48.77
N VAL A 165 -39.18 45.17 49.70
CA VAL A 165 -40.23 45.16 50.73
C VAL A 165 -40.12 46.38 51.64
N LYS A 166 -38.91 46.72 52.11
CA LYS A 166 -38.68 47.91 52.94
C LYS A 166 -39.00 49.21 52.21
N THR A 167 -38.59 49.33 50.95
CA THR A 167 -38.90 50.50 50.11
C THR A 167 -40.40 50.69 49.99
N LYS A 168 -41.17 49.63 49.66
CA LYS A 168 -42.64 49.72 49.58
C LYS A 168 -43.29 50.13 50.90
N HIS A 169 -42.76 49.67 52.03
CA HIS A 169 -43.25 50.07 53.34
C HIS A 169 -42.99 51.55 53.63
N LEU A 170 -41.77 52.02 53.39
CA LEU A 170 -41.40 53.43 53.55
C LEU A 170 -42.16 54.36 52.60
N GLU A 171 -42.42 53.93 51.36
CA GLU A 171 -43.28 54.66 50.41
C GLU A 171 -44.68 54.89 50.98
N LEU A 172 -45.25 53.89 51.66
CA LEU A 172 -46.55 53.99 52.30
C LEU A 172 -46.55 54.92 53.53
N GLU A 173 -45.52 54.78 54.38
CA GLU A 173 -45.33 55.67 55.54
C GLU A 173 -45.16 57.13 55.10
N LEU A 174 -44.32 57.38 54.09
CA LEU A 174 -44.10 58.72 53.54
C LEU A 174 -45.41 59.34 53.06
N LYS A 175 -46.20 58.61 52.26
CA LYS A 175 -47.51 59.08 51.80
C LYS A 175 -48.41 59.49 52.97
N THR A 176 -48.43 58.70 54.03
CA THR A 176 -49.23 59.00 55.23
C THR A 176 -48.73 60.29 55.91
N THR A 177 -47.42 60.44 56.07
CA THR A 177 -46.84 61.67 56.66
C THR A 177 -47.07 62.91 55.80
N GLU A 178 -47.06 62.79 54.48
CA GLU A 178 -47.38 63.88 53.55
C GLU A 178 -48.85 64.32 53.70
N GLU A 179 -49.78 63.36 53.82
CA GLU A 179 -51.19 63.64 54.09
C GLU A 179 -51.38 64.36 55.43
N ASP A 180 -50.65 63.96 56.48
CA ASP A 180 -50.69 64.60 57.79
C ASP A 180 -50.04 65.99 57.81
N LEU A 181 -48.97 66.20 57.04
CA LEU A 181 -48.35 67.51 56.86
C LEU A 181 -49.32 68.49 56.20
N VAL A 182 -50.06 68.05 55.16
CA VAL A 182 -51.10 68.86 54.52
C VAL A 182 -52.19 69.26 55.51
N LYS A 183 -52.66 68.32 56.36
CA LYS A 183 -53.64 68.63 57.42
C LYS A 183 -53.09 69.64 58.42
N THR A 184 -51.85 69.44 58.87
CA THR A 184 -51.18 70.33 59.82
C THR A 184 -51.03 71.74 59.28
N ASN A 185 -50.64 71.89 58.00
CA ASN A 185 -50.57 73.18 57.34
C ASN A 185 -51.93 73.88 57.27
N LYS A 186 -53.01 73.15 56.97
CA LYS A 186 -54.38 73.70 57.02
C LYS A 186 -54.75 74.19 58.42
N CYS A 187 -54.45 73.41 59.46
CA CYS A 187 -54.68 73.79 60.85
C CYS A 187 -53.87 75.05 61.22
N LYS A 188 -52.61 75.13 60.76
CA LYS A 188 -51.75 76.28 60.99
C LYS A 188 -52.31 77.56 60.35
N CYS A 189 -52.74 77.52 59.08
CA CYS A 189 -53.39 78.66 58.43
C CYS A 189 -54.65 79.11 59.19
N ALA A 190 -55.49 78.17 59.64
CA ALA A 190 -56.68 78.50 60.42
C ALA A 190 -56.35 79.18 61.77
N LEU A 191 -55.25 78.77 62.43
CA LEU A 191 -54.76 79.43 63.65
C LEU A 191 -54.18 80.81 63.38
N GLU A 192 -53.45 80.98 62.28
CA GLU A 192 -52.95 82.29 61.82
C GLU A 192 -54.12 83.24 61.52
N ASP A 193 -55.17 82.77 60.84
CA ASP A 193 -56.40 83.54 60.59
C ASP A 193 -57.08 83.96 61.91
N MET A 194 -57.25 83.02 62.85
CA MET A 194 -57.81 83.32 64.19
C MET A 194 -56.96 84.34 64.96
N GLN A 195 -55.63 84.26 64.86
CA GLN A 195 -54.71 85.20 65.49
C GLN A 195 -54.85 86.61 64.89
N SER A 196 -54.88 86.72 63.55
CA SER A 196 -55.13 88.00 62.85
C SER A 196 -56.47 88.62 63.26
N MET A 197 -57.55 87.82 63.30
CA MET A 197 -58.87 88.29 63.76
C MET A 197 -58.84 88.80 65.22
N THR A 198 -57.99 88.23 66.08
CA THR A 198 -57.87 88.66 67.49
C THR A 198 -57.05 89.95 67.63
N LEU A 199 -56.00 90.12 66.82
CA LEU A 199 -55.19 91.34 66.77
C LEU A 199 -56.01 92.53 66.24
N ASP A 200 -56.81 92.32 65.18
CA ASP A 200 -57.67 93.36 64.59
C ASP A 200 -58.84 93.77 65.52
N ALA A 201 -59.18 92.94 66.52
CA ALA A 201 -60.23 93.21 67.50
C ALA A 201 -59.78 94.14 68.65
N ILE A 202 -58.50 94.50 68.73
CA ILE A 202 -57.98 95.46 69.71
C ILE A 202 -57.87 96.84 69.03
N PRO A 203 -58.64 97.87 69.45
CA PRO A 203 -58.47 99.22 68.91
C PRO A 203 -57.12 99.80 69.31
N ASP A 204 -56.47 100.51 68.38
CA ASP A 204 -55.30 101.34 68.68
C ASP A 204 -55.60 102.28 69.86
N VAL A 205 -54.87 102.12 70.96
CA VAL A 205 -54.80 103.04 72.10
C VAL A 205 -53.43 103.68 72.12
#